data_AF-A0A178HUL4-F1
#
_entry.id   AF-A0A178HUL4-F1
#
_cell.length_a   1.000
_cell.length_b   1.000
_cell.length_c   1.000
_cell.angle_alpha   90.00
_cell.angle_beta   90.00
_cell.angle_gamma   90.00
#
_symmetry.space_group_name_H-M   'P 1'
#
loop_
_entity.id
_entity.type
_entity.pdbx_description
1 polymer ?
#
loop_
_entity_poly.entity_id
_entity_poly.type
_entity_poly.pdbx_seq_one_letter_code
_entity_poly.pdbx_strand_id
1 'polypeptide(L)' 'MKYLSTVALLLALSVLPAHAQRPALDSELCRAQLDLLQSGEKLTEDETSRFETQCDCLEARERGETDGTEGNCAEV' A
#
# COMPACT_ATOMS: atom_id res chain seq x y z
N MET A 1 -20.38 -3.43 47.65
CA MET A 1 -18.94 -3.44 47.30
C MET A 1 -18.57 -4.62 46.38
N LYS A 2 -19.29 -4.85 45.27
CA LYS A 2 -19.06 -5.98 44.34
C LYS A 2 -18.90 -5.55 42.87
N TYR A 3 -19.24 -4.30 42.54
CA TYR A 3 -19.16 -3.73 41.20
C TYR A 3 -17.81 -3.06 40.90
N LEU A 4 -16.99 -2.83 41.94
CA LEU A 4 -15.66 -2.24 41.76
C LEU A 4 -14.67 -3.20 41.09
N SER A 5 -14.93 -4.52 41.17
CA SER A 5 -14.04 -5.54 40.61
C SER A 5 -14.24 -5.78 39.12
N THR A 6 -15.40 -5.45 38.56
CA THR A 6 -15.70 -5.66 37.13
C THR A 6 -15.14 -4.56 36.24
N VAL A 7 -14.97 -3.34 36.77
CA VAL A 7 -14.42 -2.20 36.02
C VAL A 7 -12.91 -2.38 35.75
N ALA A 8 -12.18 -2.99 36.68
CA ALA A 8 -10.74 -3.21 36.54
C ALA A 8 -10.38 -4.20 35.42
N LEU A 9 -11.26 -5.18 35.13
CA LEU A 9 -11.02 -6.18 34.09
C LEU A 9 -11.20 -5.61 32.66
N LEU A 10 -12.05 -4.60 32.49
CA LEU A 10 -12.28 -3.96 31.17
C LEU A 10 -11.15 -3.00 30.78
N LEU A 11 -10.43 -2.42 31.75
CA LEU A 11 -9.32 -1.49 31.50
C LEU A 11 -8.03 -2.19 31.05
N ALA A 12 -7.93 -3.51 31.18
CA ALA A 12 -6.74 -4.27 30.78
C ALA A 12 -6.74 -4.68 29.29
N LEU A 13 -7.87 -4.59 28.58
CA LEU A 13 -7.98 -4.98 27.16
C LEU A 13 -7.68 -3.85 26.16
N SER A 14 -7.38 -2.63 26.60
CA SER A 14 -7.14 -1.49 25.71
C SER A 14 -5.69 -1.35 25.23
N VAL A 15 -4.77 -2.23 25.67
CA VAL A 15 -3.38 -2.26 25.18
C VAL A 15 -3.24 -3.26 24.04
N LEU A 16 -4.12 -3.19 23.04
CA LEU A 16 -3.82 -3.80 21.75
C LEU A 16 -2.70 -2.96 21.12
N PRO A 17 -1.60 -3.56 20.67
CA PRO A 17 -0.64 -2.83 19.87
C PRO A 17 -1.40 -2.36 18.63
N ALA A 18 -1.63 -1.04 18.56
CA ALA A 18 -1.99 -0.40 17.33
C ALA A 18 -0.88 -0.76 16.35
N HIS A 19 -1.14 -1.75 15.50
CA HIS A 19 -0.26 -2.07 14.40
C HIS A 19 -0.24 -0.78 13.60
N ALA A 20 0.85 -0.02 13.73
CA ALA A 20 1.10 1.14 12.93
C ALA A 20 1.27 0.62 11.51
N GLN A 21 0.15 0.43 10.82
CA GLN A 21 0.11 0.18 9.40
C GLN A 21 0.71 1.42 8.77
N ARG A 22 2.01 1.35 8.46
CA ARG A 22 2.63 2.38 7.63
C ARG A 22 1.79 2.41 6.35
N PRO A 23 1.43 3.60 5.83
CA PRO A 23 0.75 3.68 4.54
C PRO A 23 1.61 2.90 3.54
N ALA A 24 0.97 1.98 2.81
CA ALA A 24 1.63 1.23 1.75
C ALA A 24 2.20 2.22 0.74
N LEU A 25 3.34 1.87 0.16
CA LEU A 25 3.94 2.67 -0.89
C LEU A 25 3.05 2.62 -2.15
N ASP A 26 3.08 3.69 -2.96
CA ASP A 26 2.30 3.75 -4.19
C ASP A 26 2.75 2.65 -5.16
N SER A 27 4.05 2.36 -5.21
CA SER A 27 4.61 1.25 -6.00
C SER A 27 4.07 -0.11 -5.55
N GLU A 28 3.93 -0.34 -4.25
CA GLU A 28 3.37 -1.59 -3.69
C GLU A 28 1.89 -1.75 -4.07
N LEU A 29 1.11 -0.67 -4.00
CA LEU A 29 -0.29 -0.67 -4.42
C LEU A 29 -0.43 -0.92 -5.93
N CYS A 30 0.44 -0.28 -6.74
CA CYS A 30 0.49 -0.50 -8.19
C CYS A 30 0.76 -1.96 -8.53
N ARG A 31 1.77 -2.57 -7.87
CA ARG A 31 2.14 -3.98 -8.07
C ARG A 31 1.01 -4.93 -7.67
N ALA A 32 0.36 -4.69 -6.53
CA ALA A 32 -0.79 -5.48 -6.10
C ALA A 32 -1.98 -5.39 -7.08
N GLN A 33 -2.21 -4.19 -7.65
CA GLN A 33 -3.26 -3.99 -8.64
C GLN A 33 -2.93 -4.69 -9.97
N LEU A 34 -1.68 -4.60 -10.44
CA LEU A 34 -1.23 -5.29 -11.64
C LEU A 34 -1.42 -6.81 -11.51
N ASP A 35 -1.00 -7.41 -10.40
CA ASP A 35 -1.15 -8.84 -10.14
C ASP A 35 -2.63 -9.27 -10.19
N LEU A 36 -3.51 -8.50 -9.54
CA LEU A 36 -4.95 -8.76 -9.58
C LEU A 36 -5.49 -8.70 -11.02
N LEU A 37 -5.09 -7.70 -11.81
CA LEU A 37 -5.54 -7.52 -13.19
C LEU A 37 -5.00 -8.61 -14.12
N GLN A 38 -3.75 -9.03 -13.94
CA GLN A 38 -3.13 -10.14 -14.67
C GLN A 38 -3.81 -11.47 -14.34
N SER A 39 -4.05 -11.76 -13.06
CA SER A 39 -4.74 -12.98 -12.61
C SER A 39 -6.17 -13.09 -13.17
N GLY A 40 -6.79 -11.94 -13.44
CA GLY A 40 -8.14 -11.84 -14.00
C GLY A 40 -8.17 -11.79 -15.53
N GLU A 41 -7.02 -11.90 -16.20
CA GLU A 41 -6.83 -11.75 -17.65
C GLU A 41 -7.48 -10.45 -18.17
N LYS A 42 -7.34 -9.35 -17.40
CA LYS A 42 -7.99 -8.06 -17.68
C LYS A 42 -7.15 -7.12 -18.51
N LEU A 43 -5.89 -7.47 -18.77
CA LEU A 43 -4.94 -6.66 -19.52
C LEU A 43 -4.49 -7.42 -20.75
N THR A 44 -4.35 -6.70 -21.85
CA THR A 44 -3.53 -7.11 -22.98
C THR A 44 -2.05 -7.09 -22.60
N GLU A 45 -1.20 -7.68 -23.44
CA GLU A 45 0.26 -7.64 -23.26
C GLU A 45 0.79 -6.20 -23.27
N ASP A 46 0.28 -5.36 -24.18
CA ASP A 46 0.64 -3.94 -24.27
C ASP A 46 0.23 -3.16 -23.00
N GLU A 47 -0.98 -3.41 -22.48
CA GLU A 47 -1.46 -2.76 -21.25
C GLU A 47 -0.69 -3.23 -20.02
N THR A 48 -0.30 -4.51 -19.99
CA THR A 48 0.57 -5.07 -18.94
C THR A 48 1.90 -4.34 -18.90
N SER A 49 2.57 -4.21 -20.05
CA SER A 49 3.87 -3.53 -20.15
C SER A 49 3.79 -2.05 -19.72
N ARG A 50 2.70 -1.36 -20.07
CA ARG A 50 2.46 0.01 -19.60
C ARG A 50 2.29 0.07 -18.08
N PHE A 51 1.49 -0.81 -17.49
CA PHE A 51 1.32 -0.86 -16.04
C PHE A 51 2.63 -1.15 -15.31
N GLU A 52 3.43 -2.09 -15.82
CA GLU A 52 4.77 -2.41 -15.27
C GLU A 52 5.67 -1.17 -15.26
N THR A 53 5.69 -0.44 -16.38
CA THR A 53 6.47 0.81 -16.50
C THR A 53 6.01 1.88 -15.51
N GLN A 54 4.71 2.01 -15.28
CA GLN A 54 4.16 2.94 -14.28
C GLN A 54 4.55 2.53 -12.86
N CYS A 55 4.48 1.24 -12.53
CA CYS A 55 4.90 0.75 -11.21
C CYS A 55 6.41 0.96 -10.98
N ASP A 56 7.24 0.77 -11.99
CA ASP A 56 8.69 1.01 -11.92
C ASP A 56 9.00 2.50 -11.74
N CYS A 57 8.27 3.39 -12.42
CA CYS A 57 8.37 4.84 -12.22
C CYS A 57 8.07 5.23 -10.77
N LEU A 58 7.00 4.67 -10.19
CA LEU A 58 6.62 4.94 -8.80
C LEU A 58 7.70 4.44 -7.82
N GLU A 59 8.24 3.25 -8.04
CA GLU A 59 9.29 2.68 -7.20
C GLU A 59 10.59 3.51 -7.27
N ALA A 60 11.00 3.93 -8.46
CA ALA A 60 12.17 4.80 -8.65
C ALA A 60 11.97 6.16 -7.94
N ARG A 61 10.76 6.73 -8.01
CA ARG A 61 10.41 7.98 -7.32
C ARG A 61 10.49 7.83 -5.80
N GLU A 62 9.98 6.73 -5.25
CA GLU A 62 10.05 6.43 -3.82
C GLU A 62 11.47 6.19 -3.33
N ARG A 63 12.34 5.64 -4.19
CA ARG A 63 13.78 5.50 -3.94
C ARG A 63 14.56 6.81 -4.08
N GLY A 64 13.91 7.89 -4.54
CA GLY A 64 14.54 9.19 -4.77
C GLY A 64 15.47 9.21 -5.98
N GLU A 65 15.27 8.30 -6.94
CA GLU A 65 16.09 8.13 -8.14
C GLU A 65 15.62 9.03 -9.30
N THR A 66 14.52 9.78 -9.13
CA THR A 66 14.02 10.74 -10.10
C THR A 66 14.71 12.10 -9.92
N ASP A 67 15.43 12.57 -10.95
CA ASP A 67 16.26 13.78 -10.97
C ASP A 67 15.44 15.08 -11.02
N GLY A 68 14.71 15.39 -9.94
CA GLY A 68 14.04 16.67 -9.71
C GLY A 68 12.89 17.02 -10.67
N THR A 69 12.62 16.18 -11.66
CA THR A 69 11.38 16.23 -12.43
C THR A 69 10.35 15.44 -11.64
N GLU A 70 9.29 16.09 -11.17
CA GLU A 70 8.03 15.43 -10.80
C GLU A 70 7.47 14.76 -12.07
N GLY A 71 8.13 13.69 -12.52
CA GLY A 71 7.72 12.93 -13.67
C GLY A 71 6.35 12.35 -13.37
N ASN A 72 5.37 12.72 -14.19
CA ASN A 72 4.03 12.17 -14.08
C ASN A 72 4.10 10.69 -14.45
N CYS A 73 4.18 9.81 -13.44
CA CYS A 73 4.18 8.37 -13.64
C CYS A 73 2.88 7.84 -14.27
N ALA A 74 1.91 8.70 -14.62
CA ALA A 74 0.74 8.33 -15.42
C ALA A 74 0.95 8.48 -16.93
N GLU A 75 2.02 9.14 -17.38
CA GLU A 75 2.31 9.44 -18.79
C GLU A 75 3.47 8.62 -19.37
N VAL A 76 3.95 7.61 -18.64
CA VAL A 76 5.06 6.71 -19.03
C VAL A 76 4.63 5.69 -20.07
#